data_AF-A0A7L2L855-F1
#
_entry.id   AF-A0A7L2L855-F1
#
_cell.length_a   1.000
_cell.length_b   1.000
_cell.length_c   1.000
_cell.angle_alpha   90.00
_cell.angle_beta   90.00
_cell.angle_gamma   90.00
#
_symmetry.space_group_name_H-M   'P 1'
#
loop_
_entity.id
_entity.type
_entity.pdbx_description
1 polymer ?
#
loop_
_entity_poly.entity_id
_entity_poly.type
_entity_poly.pdbx_seq_one_letter_code
_entity_poly.pdbx_strand_id
1 'polypeptide(L)'
;GRGGSSGAKFRISLGLPVGAVINCADNTGAKNLYIISVKGIKGRLNRLPAAGVGDMVMATVKKGKPELRKKVHPAVVIRQRKSYRRKDGVFLYFEDNAGVIVNNKGEMKG
;
A
#
# COMPACT_ATOMS: atom_id res chain seq x y z
N GLY A 1 -11.86 -14.66 -2.47
CA GLY A 1 -10.41 -14.51 -2.36
C GLY A 1 -10.00 -13.14 -2.86
N ARG A 2 -8.80 -12.68 -2.50
CA ARG A 2 -8.21 -11.44 -3.02
C ARG A 2 -7.89 -11.65 -4.51
N GLY A 3 -8.78 -11.21 -5.39
CA GLY A 3 -8.64 -11.33 -6.84
C GLY A 3 -8.24 -9.98 -7.44
N GLY A 4 -7.05 -9.90 -8.02
CA GLY A 4 -6.58 -8.74 -8.77
C GLY A 4 -5.05 -8.63 -8.75
N SER A 5 -4.43 -8.96 -9.88
CA SER A 5 -3.01 -8.85 -10.26
C SER A 5 -2.00 -9.84 -9.62
N SER A 6 -1.53 -10.77 -10.47
CA SER A 6 -0.24 -11.50 -10.48
C SER A 6 0.42 -11.86 -9.15
N GLY A 7 0.17 -13.10 -8.70
CA GLY A 7 0.95 -13.78 -7.65
C GLY A 7 0.10 -14.18 -6.46
N ALA A 8 0.22 -15.44 -6.03
CA ALA A 8 -0.37 -15.89 -4.77
C ALA A 8 0.41 -15.28 -3.59
N LYS A 9 0.03 -14.06 -3.19
CA LYS A 9 0.61 -13.42 -2.01
C LYS A 9 0.31 -14.27 -0.77
N PHE A 10 1.35 -14.71 -0.08
CA PHE A 10 1.22 -15.40 1.20
C PHE A 10 0.58 -14.47 2.24
N ARG A 11 -0.20 -15.05 3.15
CA ARG A 11 -0.84 -14.29 4.22
C ARG A 11 0.24 -13.78 5.18
N ILE A 12 0.36 -12.46 5.26
CA ILE A 12 1.24 -11.75 6.19
C ILE A 12 0.43 -10.84 7.12
N SER A 13 1.04 -10.41 8.22
CA SER A 13 0.49 -9.40 9.11
C SER A 13 0.23 -8.10 8.35
N LEU A 14 -0.99 -7.57 8.44
CA LEU A 14 -1.40 -6.31 7.83
C LEU A 14 -1.12 -5.18 8.81
N GLY A 15 -0.24 -4.25 8.45
CA GLY A 15 0.21 -3.15 9.32
C GLY A 15 -0.41 -1.79 8.99
N LEU A 16 -1.15 -1.69 7.87
CA LEU A 16 -1.56 -0.41 7.31
C LEU A 16 -3.09 -0.38 7.09
N PRO A 17 -3.89 0.01 8.11
CA PRO A 17 -5.32 0.24 7.91
C PRO A 17 -5.56 1.45 6.99
N VAL A 18 -6.78 1.57 6.45
CA VAL A 18 -7.25 2.83 5.85
C VAL A 18 -7.03 4.00 6.83
N GLY A 19 -6.68 5.16 6.30
CA GLY A 19 -6.28 6.32 7.09
C GLY A 19 -4.77 6.40 7.40
N ALA A 20 -4.01 5.32 7.18
CA ALA A 20 -2.56 5.37 7.33
C ALA A 20 -1.91 6.31 6.31
N VAL A 21 -0.93 7.09 6.78
CA VAL A 21 -0.03 7.90 5.94
C VAL A 21 1.30 7.17 5.84
N ILE A 22 1.76 6.93 4.61
CA ILE A 22 3.04 6.27 4.32
C ILE A 22 3.90 7.16 3.41
N ASN A 23 5.21 6.93 3.42
CA ASN A 23 6.15 7.62 2.55
C ASN A 23 5.95 7.18 1.09
N CYS A 24 6.13 8.10 0.15
CA CYS A 24 6.24 7.77 -1.26
C CYS A 24 7.70 7.44 -1.56
N ALA A 25 7.97 6.25 -2.10
CA ALA A 25 9.30 5.80 -2.51
C ALA A 25 9.43 5.83 -4.03
N ASP A 26 8.93 6.90 -4.65
CA ASP A 26 9.04 7.12 -6.09
C ASP A 26 9.53 8.54 -6.40
N ASN A 27 9.98 8.74 -7.64
CA ASN A 27 10.46 9.98 -8.23
C ASN A 27 9.32 10.79 -8.90
N THR A 28 8.05 10.43 -8.71
CA THR A 28 6.92 11.14 -9.35
C THR A 28 6.71 12.55 -8.79
N GLY A 29 7.24 12.81 -7.60
CA GLY A 29 7.09 14.09 -6.87
C GLY A 29 6.01 14.05 -5.79
N ALA A 30 5.43 12.89 -5.49
CA ALA A 30 4.69 12.66 -4.26
C ALA A 30 5.65 12.42 -3.08
N LYS A 31 5.30 12.90 -1.89
CA LYS A 31 6.08 12.67 -0.65
C LYS A 31 5.34 11.76 0.32
N ASN A 32 4.04 11.99 0.49
CA ASN A 32 3.22 11.24 1.45
C ASN A 32 1.94 10.74 0.76
N LEU A 33 1.66 9.44 0.94
CA LEU A 33 0.48 8.76 0.46
C LEU A 33 -0.47 8.48 1.63
N TYR A 34 -1.73 8.87 1.49
CA TYR A 34 -2.80 8.58 2.46
C TYR A 34 -3.72 7.50 1.91
N ILE A 35 -3.76 6.35 2.57
CA ILE A 35 -4.53 5.18 2.12
C ILE A 35 -6.02 5.41 2.36
N ILE A 36 -6.82 5.29 1.30
CA ILE A 36 -8.28 5.44 1.36
C ILE A 36 -9.01 4.11 1.22
N SER A 37 -8.44 3.14 0.50
CA SER A 37 -9.01 1.80 0.36
C SER A 37 -7.95 0.77 -0.04
N VAL A 38 -8.27 -0.50 0.12
CA VAL A 38 -7.40 -1.64 -0.21
C VAL A 38 -8.10 -2.52 -1.23
N LYS A 39 -7.43 -2.82 -2.35
CA LYS A 39 -8.03 -3.60 -3.44
C LYS A 39 -8.19 -5.07 -3.03
N GLY A 40 -9.26 -5.70 -3.50
CA GLY A 40 -9.49 -7.14 -3.33
C GLY A 40 -9.89 -7.57 -1.90
N ILE A 41 -10.27 -6.63 -1.02
CA ILE A 41 -10.77 -6.93 0.32
C ILE A 41 -12.30 -6.88 0.33
N LYS A 42 -12.93 -7.91 0.91
CA LYS A 42 -14.36 -7.90 1.23
C LYS A 42 -14.59 -7.09 2.51
N GLY A 43 -15.58 -6.21 2.49
CA GLY A 43 -16.00 -5.48 3.68
C GLY A 43 -16.52 -6.42 4.77
N ARG A 44 -16.37 -5.99 6.03
CA ARG A 44 -16.99 -6.62 7.19
C ARG A 44 -17.39 -5.51 8.17
N LEU A 45 -18.56 -5.65 8.79
CA LEU A 45 -19.07 -4.69 9.77
C LEU A 45 -18.01 -4.40 10.85
N ASN A 46 -17.78 -3.11 11.11
CA ASN A 46 -16.82 -2.60 12.10
C ASN A 46 -15.35 -3.05 11.89
N ARG A 47 -14.98 -3.47 10.68
CA ARG A 47 -13.59 -3.81 10.34
C ARG A 47 -13.04 -2.85 9.30
N LEU A 48 -12.00 -2.12 9.69
CA LEU A 48 -11.22 -1.31 8.75
C LEU A 48 -10.46 -2.21 7.76
N PRO A 49 -10.56 -1.97 6.44
CA PRO A 49 -9.67 -2.61 5.48
C PRO A 49 -8.21 -2.26 5.80
N ALA A 50 -7.33 -3.24 5.66
CA ALA A 50 -5.91 -3.08 5.95
C ALA A 50 -5.04 -3.75 4.89
N ALA A 51 -3.87 -3.17 4.66
CA ALA A 51 -2.87 -3.60 3.70
C ALA A 51 -1.57 -4.01 4.42
N GLY A 52 -0.77 -4.80 3.71
CA GLY A 52 0.64 -5.04 4.01
C GLY A 52 1.46 -5.03 2.73
N VAL A 53 2.76 -5.30 2.83
CA VAL A 53 3.69 -5.32 1.69
C VAL A 53 3.15 -6.15 0.52
N GLY A 54 3.17 -5.58 -0.68
CA GLY A 54 2.66 -6.16 -1.93
C GLY A 54 1.16 -5.99 -2.16
N ASP A 55 0.39 -5.43 -1.23
CA ASP A 55 -1.02 -5.11 -1.50
C ASP A 55 -1.14 -3.81 -2.33
N MET A 56 -2.04 -3.83 -3.30
CA MET A 56 -2.47 -2.63 -4.03
C MET A 56 -3.52 -1.86 -3.22
N VAL A 57 -3.31 -0.57 -3.07
CA VAL A 57 -4.16 0.37 -2.34
C VAL A 57 -4.57 1.53 -3.24
N MET A 58 -5.69 2.15 -2.93
CA MET A 58 -5.99 3.49 -3.46
C MET A 58 -5.52 4.51 -2.44
N ALA A 59 -4.79 5.52 -2.90
CA ALA A 59 -4.22 6.55 -2.04
C ALA A 59 -4.37 7.95 -2.63
N THR A 60 -4.31 8.96 -1.76
CA THR A 60 -4.24 10.37 -2.16
C THR A 60 -2.91 10.97 -1.72
N VAL A 61 -2.35 11.86 -2.53
CA VAL A 61 -1.10 12.56 -2.18
C VAL A 61 -1.43 13.71 -1.22
N LYS A 62 -0.90 13.65 0.01
CA LYS A 62 -1.08 14.71 1.01
C LYS A 62 -0.02 15.82 0.87
N LYS A 63 1.22 15.42 0.63
CA LYS A 63 2.38 16.31 0.40
C LYS A 63 3.07 15.89 -0.90
N GLY A 64 3.40 16.86 -1.75
CA GLY A 64 3.99 16.61 -3.08
C GLY A 64 3.61 17.70 -4.09
N LYS A 65 3.92 17.48 -5.37
CA LYS A 65 3.55 18.37 -6.48
C LYS A 65 2.04 18.68 -6.48
N PRO A 66 1.61 19.94 -6.69
CA PRO A 66 0.19 20.32 -6.68
C PRO A 66 -0.69 19.48 -7.62
N GLU A 67 -0.17 19.11 -8.78
CA GLU A 67 -0.88 18.32 -9.81
C GLU A 67 -1.30 16.91 -9.36
N LEU A 68 -0.54 16.32 -8.42
CA LEU A 68 -0.78 14.98 -7.88
C LEU A 68 -1.71 15.00 -6.66
N ARG A 69 -1.77 16.14 -5.96
CA ARG A 69 -2.61 16.31 -4.75
C ARG A 69 -4.08 16.32 -5.12
N LYS A 70 -4.93 15.98 -4.14
CA LYS A 70 -6.41 15.94 -4.27
C LYS A 70 -6.94 14.99 -5.36
N LYS A 71 -6.08 14.16 -5.95
CA LYS A 71 -6.44 13.08 -6.87
C LYS A 71 -6.21 11.73 -6.21
N VAL A 72 -6.98 10.74 -6.65
CA VAL A 72 -6.86 9.36 -6.21
C VAL A 72 -5.94 8.62 -7.20
N HIS A 73 -4.92 7.97 -6.66
CA HIS A 73 -3.96 7.18 -7.43
C HIS A 73 -3.88 5.76 -6.86
N PRO A 74 -3.77 4.72 -7.72
CA PRO A 74 -3.40 3.41 -7.23
C PRO A 74 -1.92 3.41 -6.80
N ALA A 75 -1.62 2.66 -5.74
CA ALA A 75 -0.27 2.51 -5.22
C ALA A 75 -0.05 1.09 -4.70
N VAL A 76 1.21 0.65 -4.65
CA VAL A 76 1.60 -0.63 -4.07
C VAL A 76 2.43 -0.38 -2.81
N VAL A 77 2.11 -1.08 -1.72
CA VAL A 77 2.92 -1.03 -0.49
C VAL A 77 4.20 -1.81 -0.70
N ILE A 78 5.36 -1.19 -0.48
CA ILE A 78 6.67 -1.84 -0.67
C ILE A 78 7.39 -2.15 0.63
N ARG A 79 7.15 -1.36 1.69
CA ARG A 79 7.78 -1.53 3.00
C ARG A 79 6.73 -1.39 4.10
N GLN A 80 6.87 -2.20 5.16
CA GLN A 80 6.07 -2.08 6.37
C GLN A 80 6.93 -2.20 7.62
N ARG A 81 6.66 -1.37 8.61
CA ARG A 81 7.30 -1.39 9.93
C ARG A 81 6.76 -2.51 10.83
N LYS A 82 5.52 -2.94 10.62
CA LYS A 82 4.96 -4.08 11.37
C LYS A 82 5.67 -5.36 10.94
N SER A 83 6.24 -6.09 11.90
CA SER A 83 6.89 -7.36 11.59
C SER A 83 5.93 -8.39 10.99
N TYR A 84 6.43 -9.15 10.03
CA TYR A 84 5.73 -10.29 9.44
C TYR A 84 6.64 -11.51 9.30
N ARG A 85 6.04 -12.69 9.41
CA ARG A 85 6.75 -13.97 9.35
C ARG A 85 6.88 -14.43 7.90
N ARG A 86 8.10 -14.76 7.50
CA ARG A 86 8.42 -15.45 6.23
C ARG A 86 8.24 -16.96 6.38
N LYS A 87 8.24 -17.69 5.26
CA LYS A 87 8.04 -19.15 5.25
C LYS A 87 9.12 -19.94 5.99
N ASP A 88 10.35 -19.44 5.93
CA ASP A 88 11.52 -19.97 6.64
C ASP A 88 11.46 -19.72 8.17
N GLY A 89 10.42 -19.03 8.66
CA GLY A 89 10.24 -18.74 10.08
C GLY A 89 10.82 -17.39 10.52
N VAL A 90 11.61 -16.73 9.69
CA VAL A 90 12.25 -15.44 10.01
C VAL A 90 11.19 -14.34 10.05
N PHE A 91 11.29 -13.47 11.05
CA PHE A 91 10.49 -12.25 11.13
C PHE A 91 11.25 -11.09 10.49
N LEU A 92 10.62 -10.42 9.53
CA LEU A 92 11.18 -9.25 8.85
C LEU A 92 10.33 -8.01 9.15
N TYR A 93 10.98 -6.86 9.27
CA TYR A 93 10.38 -5.54 9.35
C TYR A 93 11.30 -4.50 8.72
N PHE A 94 10.74 -3.36 8.32
CA PHE A 94 11.47 -2.22 7.78
C PHE A 94 11.46 -1.05 8.76
N GLU A 95 12.36 -0.10 8.54
CA GLU A 95 12.44 1.13 9.35
C GLU A 95 11.16 1.97 9.22
N ASP A 96 10.62 2.10 8.01
CA ASP A 96 9.46 2.91 7.69
C ASP A 96 8.38 2.16 6.88
N ASN A 97 7.23 2.82 6.72
CA ASN A 97 6.18 2.38 5.83
C ASN A 97 6.28 3.18 4.53
N ALA A 98 6.32 2.50 3.39
CA ALA A 98 6.44 3.16 2.10
C ALA A 98 5.61 2.47 1.01
N GLY A 99 5.20 3.26 0.02
CA GLY A 99 4.53 2.79 -1.18
C GLY A 99 4.98 3.54 -2.43
N VAL A 100 4.62 3.00 -3.59
CA VAL A 100 4.94 3.53 -4.92
C VAL A 100 3.66 3.73 -5.71
N ILE A 101 3.51 4.87 -6.39
CA ILE A 101 2.37 5.11 -7.26
C ILE A 101 2.49 4.26 -8.54
N VAL A 102 1.39 3.60 -8.89
CA VAL A 102 1.28 2.79 -10.10
C VAL A 102 0.16 3.31 -11.00
N ASN A 103 0.08 2.81 -12.23
CA ASN A 103 -1.06 3.01 -13.11
C ASN A 103 -2.14 1.94 -12.85
N ASN A 104 -3.28 2.04 -13.56
CA ASN A 104 -4.39 1.09 -13.41
C ASN A 104 -4.04 -0.35 -13.86
N LYS A 105 -3.00 -0.51 -14.70
CA LYS A 105 -2.46 -1.81 -15.12
C LYS A 105 -1.49 -2.40 -14.08
N GLY A 106 -1.08 -1.62 -13.08
CA GLY A 106 -0.12 -2.02 -12.06
C GLY A 106 1.35 -1.73 -12.40
N GLU A 107 1.61 -1.02 -13.49
CA GLU A 107 2.96 -0.59 -13.89
C GLU A 107 3.34 0.68 -13.13
N MET A 108 4.62 0.83 -12.79
CA MET A 108 5.12 2.02 -12.12
C MET A 108 5.04 3.25 -13.02
N LYS A 109 4.68 4.39 -12.43
CA LYS A 109 4.59 5.67 -13.15
C LYS A 109 5.90 6.46 -13.14
N GLY A 110 6.71 6.25 -12.10
CA GLY A 110 8.00 6.91 -11.88
C GLY A 110 9.15 6.24 -12.62
#